data_AF-A0A800DGD4-F1
#
_entry.id   AF-A0A800DGD4-F1
#
_cell.length_a   1.000
_cell.length_b   1.000
_cell.length_c   1.000
_cell.angle_alpha   90.00
_cell.angle_beta   90.00
_cell.angle_gamma   90.00
#
_symmetry.space_group_name_H-M   'P 1'
#
loop_
_entity.id
_entity.type
_entity.pdbx_description
1 polymer ?
#
loop_
_entity_poly.entity_id
_entity_poly.type
_entity_poly.pdbx_seq_one_letter_code
_entity_poly.pdbx_strand_id
1 'polypeptide(L)'
;MERFRALKEEGMNAVLISCSPFQQERIPLRRVLNAIEAGLSVFGRGGVMVYQGQCIRWVAEISTDEPVPIEAYIERYGSEGAGRLFWEEYGLIPGGRSGFTLGHLTRRHPPEAFMGLDCRRELLYPNHSHFDLYGNHISWFCGGLSVGRWSELEKTIREFERGIYPSPVDILVSEGPYGLYRLAAEKYGFKPSPEGYVGKCHLCTDVRRHLVKTGDFPALRPKKFYESLFPKGSG
;
A
#
# COMPACT_ATOMS: atom_id res chain seq x y z
N MET A 1 11.93 24.32 11.48
CA MET A 1 12.16 25.51 10.62
C MET A 1 13.53 25.48 9.95
N GLU A 2 14.64 25.40 10.70
CA GLU A 2 16.01 25.42 10.13
C GLU A 2 16.21 24.41 9.00
N ARG A 3 15.79 23.15 9.19
CA ARG A 3 15.86 22.11 8.15
C ARG A 3 15.13 22.49 6.86
N PHE A 4 13.98 23.15 6.95
CA PHE A 4 13.24 23.60 5.78
C PHE A 4 13.87 24.83 5.12
N ARG A 5 14.49 25.74 5.90
CA ARG A 5 15.25 26.85 5.33
C ARG A 5 16.45 26.34 4.55
N ALA A 6 17.22 25.42 5.12
CA ALA A 6 18.34 24.77 4.43
C ALA A 6 17.86 24.13 3.11
N LEU A 7 16.77 23.35 3.14
CA LEU A 7 16.22 22.77 1.91
C LEU A 7 15.75 23.83 0.89
N LYS A 8 15.18 24.95 1.35
CA LYS A 8 14.77 26.06 0.47
C LYS A 8 15.98 26.76 -0.17
N GLU A 9 17.05 26.96 0.60
CA GLU A 9 18.33 27.51 0.13
C GLU A 9 18.97 26.62 -0.93
N GLU A 10 18.83 25.29 -0.80
CA GLU A 10 19.21 24.30 -1.81
C GLU A 10 18.22 24.19 -3.00
N GLY A 11 17.20 25.04 -3.07
CA GLY A 11 16.29 25.15 -4.22
C GLY A 11 14.98 24.37 -4.11
N MET A 12 14.66 23.78 -2.95
CA MET A 12 13.34 23.15 -2.74
C MET A 12 12.24 24.21 -2.67
N ASN A 13 11.23 24.11 -3.55
CA ASN A 13 10.17 25.11 -3.67
C ASN A 13 8.88 24.76 -2.92
N ALA A 14 8.66 23.47 -2.64
CA ALA A 14 7.47 23.01 -1.96
C ALA A 14 7.73 21.76 -1.12
N VAL A 15 6.87 21.51 -0.14
CA VAL A 15 6.91 20.32 0.70
C VAL A 15 5.53 19.66 0.78
N LEU A 16 5.51 18.33 0.71
CA LEU A 16 4.33 17.51 1.02
C LEU A 16 4.51 16.92 2.42
N ILE A 17 3.55 17.18 3.31
CA ILE A 17 3.54 16.72 4.69
C ILE A 17 2.37 15.74 4.85
N SER A 18 2.68 14.48 5.15
CA SER A 18 1.69 13.43 5.37
C SER A 18 1.16 13.46 6.80
N CYS A 19 -0.15 13.24 6.94
CA CYS A 19 -0.80 12.89 8.22
C CYS A 19 -1.57 11.59 8.03
N SER A 20 -1.31 10.57 8.85
CA SER A 20 -1.93 9.25 8.66
C SER A 20 -2.17 8.56 10.00
N PRO A 21 -3.33 7.93 10.26
CA PRO A 21 -3.54 7.23 11.53
C PRO A 21 -2.45 6.18 11.82
N PHE A 22 -1.86 5.58 10.78
CA PHE A 22 -0.82 4.56 10.88
C PHE A 22 0.58 5.11 11.21
N GLN A 23 0.87 6.35 10.83
CA GLN A 23 2.10 7.03 11.24
C GLN A 23 2.00 7.46 12.72
N GLN A 24 0.78 7.79 13.13
CA GLN A 24 0.48 8.40 14.42
C GLN A 24 0.52 7.38 15.57
N GLU A 25 0.51 6.08 15.29
CA GLU A 25 0.83 5.02 16.27
C GLU A 25 2.21 5.21 16.94
N ARG A 26 3.12 5.93 16.29
CA ARG A 26 4.51 6.13 16.75
C ARG A 26 4.93 7.59 16.84
N ILE A 27 4.25 8.48 16.11
CA ILE A 27 4.63 9.89 15.98
C ILE A 27 3.44 10.75 16.45
N PRO A 28 3.57 11.50 17.55
CA PRO A 28 2.51 12.40 17.99
C PRO A 28 2.11 13.42 16.92
N LEU A 29 0.82 13.75 16.84
CA LEU A 29 0.29 14.72 15.87
C LEU A 29 0.99 16.08 15.96
N ARG A 30 1.39 16.51 17.17
CA ARG A 30 2.17 17.73 17.42
C ARG A 30 3.37 17.85 16.49
N ARG A 31 4.06 16.75 16.18
CA ARG A 31 5.21 16.76 15.28
C ARG A 31 4.82 17.12 13.85
N VAL A 32 3.67 16.64 13.39
CA VAL A 32 3.12 16.96 12.06
C VAL A 32 2.64 18.41 12.03
N LEU A 33 1.94 18.89 13.07
CA LEU A 33 1.50 20.28 13.17
C LEU A 33 2.67 21.26 13.14
N ASN A 34 3.73 20.98 13.91
CA ASN A 34 4.96 21.78 13.92
C ASN A 34 5.64 21.78 12.54
N ALA A 35 5.60 20.65 11.81
CA ALA A 35 6.10 20.59 10.44
C ALA A 35 5.23 21.43 9.49
N ILE A 36 3.91 21.39 9.60
CA ILE A 36 3.00 22.21 8.79
C ILE A 36 3.27 23.70 9.03
N GLU A 37 3.33 24.13 10.30
CA GLU A 37 3.60 25.52 10.65
C GLU A 37 4.97 25.99 10.14
N ALA A 38 6.01 25.17 10.33
CA ALA A 38 7.35 25.45 9.83
C ALA A 38 7.36 25.52 8.29
N GLY A 39 6.64 24.62 7.62
CA GLY A 39 6.52 24.59 6.17
C GLY A 39 5.83 25.83 5.64
N LEU A 40 4.71 26.24 6.26
CA LEU A 40 3.96 27.44 5.86
C LEU A 40 4.81 28.69 6.05
N SER A 41 5.58 28.77 7.13
CA SER A 41 6.49 29.89 7.39
C SER A 41 7.63 29.99 6.36
N VAL A 42 8.10 28.87 5.82
CA VAL A 42 9.27 28.83 4.91
C VAL A 42 8.86 28.86 3.44
N PHE A 43 7.88 28.07 3.03
CA PHE A 43 7.45 27.90 1.63
C PHE A 43 6.17 28.68 1.28
N GLY A 44 5.48 29.24 2.27
CA GLY A 44 4.18 29.88 2.07
C GLY A 44 3.06 28.86 1.80
N ARG A 45 1.82 29.35 1.71
CA ARG A 45 0.64 28.49 1.48
C ARG A 45 0.71 27.71 0.17
N GLY A 46 1.23 28.33 -0.89
CA GLY A 46 1.36 27.68 -2.21
C GLY A 46 2.46 26.61 -2.28
N GLY A 47 3.41 26.63 -1.35
CA GLY A 47 4.51 25.67 -1.28
C GLY A 47 4.31 24.56 -0.25
N VAL A 48 3.11 24.42 0.32
CA VAL A 48 2.81 23.36 1.30
C VAL A 48 1.57 22.58 0.87
N MET A 49 1.74 21.27 0.76
CA MET A 49 0.64 20.32 0.57
C MET A 49 0.53 19.43 1.80
N VAL A 50 -0.65 19.42 2.44
CA VAL A 50 -0.94 18.46 3.52
C VAL A 50 -1.65 17.26 2.90
N TYR A 51 -0.95 16.15 2.81
CA TYR A 51 -1.51 14.90 2.30
C TYR A 51 -2.33 14.20 3.39
N GLN A 52 -3.54 13.78 3.04
CA GLN A 52 -4.51 13.19 3.97
C GLN A 52 -4.85 14.13 5.15
N GLY A 53 -5.04 15.43 4.86
CA GLY A 53 -5.26 16.47 5.87
C GLY A 53 -6.48 16.26 6.78
N GLN A 54 -7.50 15.51 6.32
CA GLN A 54 -8.65 15.13 7.14
C GLN A 54 -8.26 14.29 8.37
N CYS A 55 -7.14 13.55 8.30
CA CYS A 55 -6.63 12.76 9.42
C CYS A 55 -6.14 13.62 10.59
N ILE A 56 -5.81 14.91 10.37
CA ILE A 56 -5.41 15.81 11.47
C ILE A 56 -6.54 15.88 12.50
N ARG A 57 -7.79 16.05 12.03
CA ARG A 57 -8.97 16.11 12.90
C ARG A 57 -9.16 14.78 13.64
N TRP A 58 -9.10 13.65 12.93
CA TRP A 58 -9.32 12.33 13.54
C TRP A 58 -8.34 12.04 14.67
N VAL A 59 -7.05 12.36 14.45
CA VAL A 59 -6.01 12.12 15.45
C VAL A 59 -6.19 13.11 16.62
N ALA A 60 -6.45 14.39 16.33
CA ALA A 60 -6.61 15.43 17.36
C ALA A 60 -7.80 15.17 18.30
N GLU A 61 -8.85 14.51 17.82
CA GLU A 61 -9.99 14.07 18.63
C GLU A 61 -9.61 13.02 19.69
N ILE A 62 -8.48 12.32 19.51
CA ILE A 62 -7.95 11.33 20.46
C ILE A 62 -6.80 11.93 21.26
N SER A 63 -5.73 12.36 20.60
CA SER A 63 -4.60 13.03 21.24
C SER A 63 -3.77 13.83 20.24
N THR A 64 -3.31 15.00 20.66
CA THR A 64 -2.35 15.80 19.88
C THR A 64 -0.90 15.53 20.29
N ASP A 65 -0.66 15.26 21.58
CA ASP A 65 0.67 15.29 22.17
C ASP A 65 1.25 13.89 22.40
N GLU A 66 0.42 12.85 22.40
CA GLU A 66 0.82 11.45 22.49
C GLU A 66 0.62 10.70 21.17
N PRO A 67 1.37 9.62 20.91
CA PRO A 67 1.06 8.69 19.82
C PRO A 67 -0.35 8.08 19.99
N VAL A 68 -1.06 7.89 18.88
CA VAL A 68 -2.42 7.35 18.86
C VAL A 68 -2.40 5.95 18.25
N PRO A 69 -2.55 4.88 19.04
CA PRO A 69 -2.61 3.51 18.53
C PRO A 69 -3.92 3.25 17.76
N ILE A 70 -3.93 2.23 16.90
CA ILE A 70 -5.14 1.88 16.11
C ILE A 70 -6.30 1.49 17.02
N GLU A 71 -6.01 0.83 18.14
CA GLU A 71 -6.97 0.41 19.14
C GLU A 71 -7.77 1.59 19.71
N ALA A 72 -7.17 2.78 19.82
CA ALA A 72 -7.86 3.97 20.30
C ALA A 72 -8.99 4.44 19.35
N TYR A 73 -8.84 4.22 18.04
CA TYR A 73 -9.93 4.48 17.09
C TYR A 73 -11.06 3.46 17.24
N ILE A 74 -10.73 2.20 17.50
CA ILE A 74 -11.71 1.14 17.72
C ILE A 74 -12.49 1.38 19.01
N GLU A 75 -11.80 1.73 20.10
CA GLU A 75 -12.42 2.08 21.39
C GLU A 75 -13.37 3.27 21.25
N ARG A 76 -12.96 4.30 20.50
CA ARG A 76 -13.72 5.54 20.35
C ARG A 76 -14.91 5.41 19.39
N TYR A 77 -14.73 4.78 18.24
CA TYR A 77 -15.71 4.77 17.15
C TYR A 77 -16.38 3.41 16.93
N GLY A 78 -15.97 2.39 17.69
CA GLY A 78 -16.31 0.99 17.42
C GLY A 78 -15.59 0.44 16.18
N SER A 79 -15.60 -0.88 16.02
CA SER A 79 -14.92 -1.55 14.90
C SER A 79 -15.44 -1.09 13.54
N GLU A 80 -16.76 -0.89 13.40
CA GLU A 80 -17.37 -0.43 12.15
C GLU A 80 -17.00 1.03 11.84
N GLY A 81 -17.00 1.91 12.85
CA GLY A 81 -16.61 3.31 12.69
C GLY A 81 -15.14 3.45 12.30
N ALA A 82 -14.24 2.74 13.00
CA ALA A 82 -12.83 2.67 12.64
C ALA A 82 -12.63 2.08 11.23
N GLY A 83 -13.43 1.06 10.89
CA GLY A 83 -13.49 0.47 9.56
C GLY A 83 -13.77 1.48 8.45
N ARG A 84 -14.82 2.29 8.61
CA ARG A 84 -15.17 3.36 7.65
C ARG A 84 -14.06 4.39 7.52
N LEU A 85 -13.49 4.85 8.64
CA LEU A 85 -12.38 5.81 8.63
C LEU A 85 -11.17 5.29 7.83
N PHE A 86 -10.77 4.04 8.05
CA PHE A 86 -9.56 3.49 7.43
C PHE A 86 -9.79 3.02 5.99
N TRP A 87 -10.86 2.28 5.72
CA TRP A 87 -11.06 1.64 4.42
C TRP A 87 -11.73 2.57 3.41
N GLU A 88 -12.67 3.41 3.84
CA GLU A 88 -13.46 4.26 2.95
C GLU A 88 -12.92 5.69 2.89
N GLU A 89 -12.74 6.35 4.04
CA GLU A 89 -12.34 7.77 4.06
C GLU A 89 -10.84 7.98 3.81
N TYR A 90 -9.98 7.13 4.39
CA TYR A 90 -8.53 7.18 4.12
C TYR A 90 -8.18 6.51 2.79
N GLY A 91 -8.97 5.52 2.35
CA GLY A 91 -8.72 4.73 1.14
C GLY A 91 -7.60 3.70 1.33
N LEU A 92 -7.59 2.98 2.46
CA LEU A 92 -6.56 1.98 2.72
C LEU A 92 -6.59 0.87 1.67
N ILE A 93 -5.44 0.59 1.07
CA ILE A 93 -5.31 -0.46 0.06
C ILE A 93 -5.00 -1.78 0.77
N PRO A 94 -5.76 -2.87 0.55
CA PRO A 94 -5.54 -4.13 1.24
C PRO A 94 -4.45 -4.99 0.56
N GLY A 95 -3.45 -4.36 -0.07
CA GLY A 95 -2.41 -4.99 -0.92
C GLY A 95 -1.11 -5.36 -0.20
N GLY A 96 -1.16 -5.52 1.11
CA GLY A 96 -0.03 -5.76 1.99
C GLY A 96 -0.51 -6.14 3.39
N ARG A 97 0.23 -5.74 4.43
CA ARG A 97 -0.12 -6.03 5.83
C ARG A 97 -1.55 -5.61 6.20
N SER A 98 -2.02 -4.48 5.68
CA SER A 98 -3.35 -3.92 5.94
C SER A 98 -4.49 -4.94 5.78
N GLY A 99 -4.46 -5.74 4.71
CA GLY A 99 -5.48 -6.76 4.46
C GLY A 99 -5.52 -7.83 5.55
N PHE A 100 -4.35 -8.24 6.03
CA PHE A 100 -4.21 -9.27 7.06
C PHE A 100 -4.48 -8.73 8.47
N THR A 101 -3.99 -7.53 8.79
CA THR A 101 -4.03 -7.01 10.17
C THR A 101 -5.31 -6.25 10.47
N LEU A 102 -5.82 -5.46 9.52
CA LEU A 102 -6.98 -4.58 9.73
C LEU A 102 -8.24 -5.09 9.02
N GLY A 103 -8.15 -6.22 8.32
CA GLY A 103 -9.28 -6.74 7.56
C GLY A 103 -10.44 -7.23 8.41
N HIS A 104 -10.28 -7.33 9.73
CA HIS A 104 -11.37 -7.61 10.67
C HIS A 104 -12.27 -6.39 10.92
N LEU A 105 -11.84 -5.19 10.52
CA LEU A 105 -12.61 -3.94 10.67
C LEU A 105 -13.55 -3.67 9.48
N THR A 106 -13.67 -4.59 8.54
CA THR A 106 -14.53 -4.40 7.37
C THR A 106 -15.03 -5.74 6.85
N ARG A 107 -15.96 -5.68 5.91
CA ARG A 107 -16.54 -6.87 5.29
C ARG A 107 -15.48 -7.62 4.50
N ARG A 108 -15.54 -8.95 4.60
CA ARG A 108 -14.72 -9.87 3.82
C ARG A 108 -15.57 -10.64 2.83
N HIS A 109 -14.93 -11.04 1.75
CA HIS A 109 -15.56 -11.67 0.60
C HIS A 109 -14.77 -12.92 0.18
N PRO A 110 -15.46 -13.96 -0.30
CA PRO A 110 -14.77 -15.14 -0.84
C PRO A 110 -14.07 -14.78 -2.17
N PRO A 111 -13.10 -15.58 -2.64
CA PRO A 111 -12.37 -15.29 -3.88
C PRO A 111 -13.27 -14.97 -5.09
N GLU A 112 -14.41 -15.66 -5.20
CA GLU A 112 -15.37 -15.56 -6.31
C GLU A 112 -15.94 -14.15 -6.46
N ALA A 113 -16.00 -13.36 -5.37
CA ALA A 113 -16.46 -11.97 -5.43
C ALA A 113 -15.53 -11.05 -6.24
N PHE A 114 -14.31 -11.50 -6.55
CA PHE A 114 -13.34 -10.75 -7.35
C PHE A 114 -13.19 -11.29 -8.78
N MET A 115 -14.06 -12.23 -9.19
CA MET A 115 -14.11 -12.72 -10.57
C MET A 115 -14.42 -11.57 -11.54
N GLY A 116 -13.70 -11.51 -12.65
CA GLY A 116 -13.86 -10.45 -13.67
C GLY A 116 -13.16 -9.13 -13.34
N LEU A 117 -12.56 -8.98 -12.15
CA LEU A 117 -11.69 -7.83 -11.85
C LEU A 117 -10.26 -8.11 -12.33
N ASP A 118 -9.70 -7.22 -13.16
CA ASP A 118 -8.30 -7.27 -13.58
C ASP A 118 -7.41 -6.26 -12.85
N CYS A 119 -6.10 -6.26 -13.14
CA CYS A 119 -5.14 -5.26 -12.67
C CYS A 119 -4.49 -4.49 -13.84
N ARG A 120 -5.12 -4.46 -15.02
CA ARG A 120 -4.54 -3.84 -16.22
C ARG A 120 -4.24 -2.37 -16.01
N ARG A 121 -5.18 -1.64 -15.41
CA ARG A 121 -5.00 -0.20 -15.14
C ARG A 121 -3.88 0.04 -14.15
N GLU A 122 -3.85 -0.70 -13.04
CA GLU A 122 -2.83 -0.52 -11.99
C GLU A 122 -1.43 -0.95 -12.44
N LEU A 123 -1.31 -1.90 -13.35
CA LEU A 123 -0.02 -2.45 -13.80
C LEU A 123 0.52 -1.78 -15.07
N LEU A 124 -0.34 -1.36 -15.99
CA LEU A 124 0.07 -0.80 -17.29
C LEU A 124 -0.11 0.72 -17.39
N TYR A 125 -1.06 1.30 -16.65
CA TYR A 125 -1.36 2.72 -16.69
C TYR A 125 -1.36 3.38 -15.31
N PRO A 126 -0.31 3.17 -14.49
CA PRO A 126 -0.24 3.77 -13.16
C PRO A 126 0.03 5.29 -13.26
N ASN A 127 -0.67 6.09 -12.45
CA ASN A 127 -0.33 7.52 -12.33
C ASN A 127 1.00 7.77 -11.59
N HIS A 128 1.53 6.77 -10.88
CA HIS A 128 2.86 6.81 -10.25
C HIS A 128 3.41 5.38 -10.06
N SER A 129 4.73 5.26 -9.99
CA SER A 129 5.44 4.00 -9.73
C SER A 129 6.43 4.17 -8.60
N HIS A 130 6.87 3.05 -8.03
CA HIS A 130 7.89 3.01 -7.00
C HIS A 130 9.10 2.24 -7.49
N PHE A 131 10.28 2.63 -7.00
CA PHE A 131 11.52 1.88 -7.15
C PHE A 131 12.03 1.53 -5.76
N ASP A 132 12.32 0.25 -5.54
CA ASP A 132 12.93 -0.18 -4.28
C ASP A 132 14.46 -0.16 -4.34
N LEU A 133 15.09 -0.28 -3.16
CA LEU A 133 16.54 -0.31 -3.02
C LEU A 133 17.19 -1.58 -3.59
N TYR A 134 16.41 -2.57 -4.03
CA TYR A 134 16.88 -3.83 -4.60
C TYR A 134 16.89 -3.84 -6.13
N GLY A 135 16.46 -2.76 -6.78
CA GLY A 135 16.40 -2.68 -8.23
C GLY A 135 15.01 -2.82 -8.82
N ASN A 136 13.99 -3.14 -8.04
CA ASN A 136 12.68 -3.50 -8.57
C ASN A 136 11.88 -2.25 -8.93
N HIS A 137 11.27 -2.27 -10.11
CA HIS A 137 10.20 -1.36 -10.50
C HIS A 137 8.87 -1.96 -10.07
N ILE A 138 8.13 -1.23 -9.24
CA ILE A 138 6.83 -1.61 -8.71
C ILE A 138 5.80 -0.64 -9.27
N SER A 139 4.83 -1.18 -10.02
CA SER A 139 3.73 -0.38 -10.55
C SER A 139 2.71 -0.07 -9.45
N TRP A 140 2.26 1.18 -9.40
CA TRP A 140 1.26 1.64 -8.43
C TRP A 140 1.64 1.25 -6.98
N PHE A 141 0.70 0.67 -6.23
CA PHE A 141 0.91 0.18 -4.86
C PHE A 141 1.10 -1.35 -4.77
N CYS A 142 1.49 -2.02 -5.86
CA CYS A 142 1.60 -3.49 -5.92
C CYS A 142 2.89 -4.02 -5.26
N GLY A 143 3.10 -3.72 -3.97
CA GLY A 143 4.26 -4.18 -3.20
C GLY A 143 4.51 -5.68 -3.34
N GLY A 144 5.79 -6.07 -3.48
CA GLY A 144 6.21 -7.45 -3.73
C GLY A 144 6.04 -7.94 -5.17
N LEU A 145 5.51 -7.11 -6.08
CA LEU A 145 5.41 -7.41 -7.51
C LEU A 145 6.32 -6.48 -8.31
N SER A 146 7.40 -7.02 -8.83
CA SER A 146 8.34 -6.34 -9.71
C SER A 146 7.89 -6.49 -11.17
N VAL A 147 7.62 -5.38 -11.83
CA VAL A 147 7.30 -5.34 -13.28
C VAL A 147 8.55 -5.23 -14.15
N GLY A 148 9.72 -4.97 -13.54
CA GLY A 148 10.99 -4.79 -14.24
C GLY A 148 12.08 -4.30 -13.30
N ARG A 149 13.24 -3.95 -13.86
CA ARG A 149 14.33 -3.32 -13.11
C ARG A 149 14.45 -1.86 -13.51
N TRP A 150 14.66 -0.96 -12.55
CA TRP A 150 14.84 0.46 -12.88
C TRP A 150 16.07 0.72 -13.76
N SER A 151 17.09 -0.13 -13.66
CA SER A 151 18.28 -0.08 -14.52
C SER A 151 18.04 -0.54 -15.96
N GLU A 152 16.89 -1.17 -16.23
CA GLU A 152 16.49 -1.71 -17.54
C GLU A 152 15.15 -1.12 -18.01
N LEU A 153 14.79 0.08 -17.54
CA LEU A 153 13.45 0.65 -17.73
C LEU A 153 13.01 0.69 -19.20
N GLU A 154 13.89 1.09 -20.12
CA GLU A 154 13.57 1.12 -21.55
C GLU A 154 13.22 -0.26 -22.12
N LYS A 155 13.93 -1.30 -21.65
CA LYS A 155 13.65 -2.68 -22.06
C LYS A 155 12.27 -3.09 -21.55
N THR A 156 11.98 -2.83 -20.27
CA THR A 156 10.67 -3.10 -19.69
C THR A 156 9.54 -2.40 -20.45
N ILE A 157 9.73 -1.13 -20.82
CA ILE A 157 8.75 -0.37 -21.63
C ILE A 157 8.52 -1.06 -22.99
N ARG A 158 9.59 -1.37 -23.73
CA ARG A 158 9.48 -2.05 -25.04
C ARG A 158 8.83 -3.43 -24.95
N GLU A 159 9.10 -4.18 -23.89
CA GLU A 159 8.45 -5.48 -23.65
C GLU A 159 6.95 -5.30 -23.40
N PHE A 160 6.57 -4.31 -22.57
CA PHE A 160 5.17 -4.03 -22.24
C PHE A 160 4.39 -3.51 -23.46
N GLU A 161 4.98 -2.66 -24.30
CA GLU A 161 4.40 -2.21 -25.57
C GLU A 161 4.10 -3.39 -26.52
N ARG A 162 4.92 -4.45 -26.44
CA ARG A 162 4.73 -5.70 -27.21
C ARG A 162 3.81 -6.70 -26.52
N GLY A 163 3.23 -6.36 -25.38
CA GLY A 163 2.37 -7.25 -24.59
C GLY A 163 3.11 -8.38 -23.88
N ILE A 164 4.42 -8.22 -23.65
CA ILE A 164 5.27 -9.19 -22.97
C ILE A 164 5.40 -8.76 -21.51
N TYR A 165 4.86 -9.57 -20.59
CA TYR A 165 4.88 -9.29 -19.15
C TYR A 165 5.55 -10.44 -18.39
N PRO A 166 6.36 -10.16 -17.34
CA PRO A 166 6.99 -11.20 -16.55
C PRO A 166 5.95 -11.91 -15.67
N SER A 167 5.99 -13.24 -15.57
CA SER A 167 5.01 -13.96 -14.74
C SER A 167 5.14 -13.61 -13.24
N PRO A 168 4.02 -13.36 -12.51
CA PRO A 168 2.62 -13.53 -12.94
C PRO A 168 1.91 -12.21 -13.32
N VAL A 169 2.65 -11.18 -13.76
CA VAL A 169 2.07 -9.89 -14.19
C VAL A 169 1.14 -10.10 -15.39
N ASP A 170 1.49 -11.00 -16.31
CA ASP A 170 0.66 -11.42 -17.44
C ASP A 170 -0.74 -11.86 -16.99
N ILE A 171 -0.82 -12.76 -16.01
CA ILE A 171 -2.08 -13.27 -15.45
C ILE A 171 -2.85 -12.15 -14.75
N LEU A 172 -2.17 -11.28 -14.00
CA LEU A 172 -2.83 -10.19 -13.30
C LEU A 172 -3.39 -9.13 -14.26
N VAL A 173 -2.76 -8.94 -15.42
CA VAL A 173 -3.25 -8.04 -16.46
C VAL A 173 -4.45 -8.62 -17.20
N SER A 174 -4.47 -9.93 -17.47
CA SER A 174 -5.53 -10.59 -18.27
C SER A 174 -6.71 -11.08 -17.44
N GLU A 175 -6.46 -11.68 -16.28
CA GLU A 175 -7.44 -12.41 -15.47
C GLU A 175 -7.51 -11.90 -14.02
N GLY A 176 -6.61 -10.99 -13.65
CA GLY A 176 -6.56 -10.37 -12.34
C GLY A 176 -6.25 -11.32 -11.19
N PRO A 177 -6.52 -10.86 -9.95
CA PRO A 177 -6.25 -11.64 -8.74
C PRO A 177 -7.00 -12.97 -8.68
N TYR A 178 -8.20 -13.05 -9.26
CA TYR A 178 -8.98 -14.28 -9.30
C TYR A 178 -8.36 -15.32 -10.24
N GLY A 179 -7.87 -14.92 -11.43
CA GLY A 179 -7.12 -15.82 -12.31
C GLY A 179 -5.87 -16.37 -11.65
N LEU A 180 -5.11 -15.52 -10.96
CA LEU A 180 -3.93 -15.94 -10.21
C LEU A 180 -4.29 -16.91 -9.07
N TYR A 181 -5.39 -16.67 -8.37
CA TYR A 181 -5.95 -17.59 -7.37
C TYR A 181 -6.24 -18.98 -7.96
N ARG A 182 -6.93 -19.06 -9.11
CA ARG A 182 -7.23 -20.34 -9.75
C ARG A 182 -5.97 -21.11 -10.10
N LEU A 183 -4.99 -20.46 -10.73
CA LEU A 183 -3.69 -21.05 -11.02
C LEU A 183 -3.05 -21.63 -9.76
N ALA A 184 -3.02 -20.84 -8.69
CA ALA A 184 -2.40 -21.25 -7.43
C ALA A 184 -3.13 -22.41 -6.76
N ALA A 185 -4.47 -22.42 -6.79
CA ALA A 185 -5.27 -23.49 -6.22
C ALA A 185 -5.09 -24.81 -6.99
N GLU A 186 -5.17 -24.75 -8.31
CA GLU A 186 -5.12 -25.93 -9.18
C GLU A 186 -3.71 -26.53 -9.29
N LYS A 187 -2.68 -25.68 -9.43
CA LYS A 187 -1.32 -26.13 -9.74
C LYS A 187 -0.34 -26.09 -8.56
N TYR A 188 -0.63 -25.29 -7.54
CA TYR A 188 0.27 -25.06 -6.42
C TYR A 188 -0.37 -25.37 -5.06
N GLY A 189 -1.59 -25.91 -5.03
CA GLY A 189 -2.26 -26.33 -3.79
C GLY A 189 -2.61 -25.18 -2.85
N PHE A 190 -2.77 -23.96 -3.35
CA PHE A 190 -3.20 -22.82 -2.55
C PHE A 190 -4.62 -23.05 -2.01
N LYS A 191 -4.80 -22.81 -0.70
CA LYS A 191 -6.10 -22.86 -0.04
C LYS A 191 -6.48 -21.45 0.41
N PRO A 192 -7.61 -20.90 -0.05
CA PRO A 192 -8.01 -19.55 0.35
C PRO A 192 -8.37 -19.51 1.83
N SER A 193 -8.19 -18.34 2.45
CA SER A 193 -8.66 -18.12 3.82
C SER A 193 -10.17 -18.36 3.94
N PRO A 194 -10.63 -19.15 4.94
CA PRO A 194 -12.06 -19.37 5.18
C PRO A 194 -12.78 -18.08 5.61
N GLU A 195 -12.04 -17.12 6.18
CA GLU A 195 -12.60 -15.82 6.58
C GLU A 195 -12.76 -14.85 5.40
N GLY A 196 -12.27 -15.23 4.20
CA GLY A 196 -12.31 -14.40 3.00
C GLY A 196 -11.34 -13.22 3.04
N TYR A 197 -11.57 -12.25 2.15
CA TYR A 197 -10.66 -11.15 1.84
C TYR A 197 -11.41 -9.82 1.76
N VAL A 198 -10.74 -8.75 2.21
CA VAL A 198 -11.24 -7.36 2.17
C VAL A 198 -11.37 -6.83 0.74
N GLY A 199 -10.54 -7.33 -0.18
CA GLY A 199 -10.54 -6.86 -1.56
C GLY A 199 -9.61 -7.67 -2.45
N LYS A 200 -9.66 -7.42 -3.77
CA LYS A 200 -8.86 -8.14 -4.77
C LYS A 200 -7.35 -8.13 -4.47
N CYS A 201 -6.85 -7.02 -3.89
CA CYS A 201 -5.42 -6.89 -3.56
C CYS A 201 -5.02 -7.73 -2.33
N HIS A 202 -5.95 -8.01 -1.41
CA HIS A 202 -5.71 -8.92 -0.28
C HIS A 202 -5.57 -10.34 -0.80
N LEU A 203 -6.53 -10.81 -1.60
CA LEU A 203 -6.47 -12.11 -2.28
C LEU A 203 -5.16 -12.22 -3.08
N CYS A 204 -4.85 -11.23 -3.92
CA CYS A 204 -3.64 -11.22 -4.73
C CYS A 204 -2.37 -11.37 -3.87
N THR A 205 -2.31 -10.66 -2.75
CA THR A 205 -1.13 -10.69 -1.87
C THR A 205 -0.98 -12.03 -1.17
N ASP A 206 -2.09 -12.62 -0.71
CA ASP A 206 -2.09 -13.94 -0.10
C ASP A 206 -1.65 -15.04 -1.09
N VAL A 207 -2.23 -15.02 -2.29
CA VAL A 207 -1.85 -15.96 -3.36
C VAL A 207 -0.36 -15.81 -3.71
N ARG A 208 0.12 -14.57 -3.92
CA ARG A 208 1.55 -14.34 -4.23
C ARG A 208 2.47 -14.79 -3.09
N ARG A 209 2.07 -14.60 -1.83
CA ARG A 209 2.80 -15.09 -0.64
C ARG A 209 2.93 -16.62 -0.63
N HIS A 210 1.94 -17.34 -1.16
CA HIS A 210 2.03 -18.78 -1.36
C HIS A 210 2.95 -19.13 -2.52
N LEU A 211 2.73 -18.51 -3.69
CA LEU A 211 3.46 -18.81 -4.93
C LEU A 211 4.97 -18.55 -4.81
N VAL A 212 5.41 -17.54 -4.04
CA VAL A 212 6.84 -17.26 -3.83
C VAL A 212 7.59 -18.42 -3.14
N LYS A 213 6.86 -19.34 -2.49
CA LYS A 213 7.41 -20.53 -1.81
C LYS A 213 7.32 -21.79 -2.66
N THR A 214 6.37 -21.85 -3.58
CA THR A 214 5.97 -23.10 -4.27
C THR A 214 6.23 -23.10 -5.77
N GLY A 215 6.58 -21.96 -6.36
CA GLY A 215 6.93 -21.85 -7.77
C GLY A 215 8.05 -20.86 -8.05
N ASP A 216 8.47 -20.81 -9.32
CA ASP A 216 9.43 -19.83 -9.81
C ASP A 216 8.70 -18.74 -10.60
N PHE A 217 8.47 -17.61 -9.93
CA PHE A 217 7.80 -16.45 -10.51
C PHE A 217 8.75 -15.25 -10.43
N PRO A 218 9.36 -14.84 -11.55
CA PRO A 218 10.41 -13.83 -11.55
C PRO A 218 9.95 -12.47 -11.02
N ALA A 219 8.68 -12.13 -11.20
CA ALA A 219 8.11 -10.87 -10.72
C ALA A 219 7.82 -10.85 -9.21
N LEU A 220 7.82 -11.98 -8.49
CA LEU A 220 7.50 -12.00 -7.05
C LEU A 220 8.72 -11.61 -6.19
N ARG A 221 9.03 -10.31 -6.20
CA ARG A 221 10.22 -9.74 -5.56
C ARG A 221 9.92 -8.36 -4.96
N PRO A 222 10.62 -7.98 -3.87
CA PRO A 222 11.61 -8.77 -3.13
C PRO A 222 10.93 -9.82 -2.23
N LYS A 223 11.57 -10.98 -2.03
CA LYS A 223 11.03 -12.04 -1.15
C LYS A 223 10.72 -11.56 0.27
N LYS A 224 11.55 -10.64 0.78
CA LYS A 224 11.41 -10.00 2.09
C LYS A 224 10.07 -9.27 2.28
N PHE A 225 9.43 -8.79 1.21
CA PHE A 225 8.07 -8.24 1.30
C PHE A 225 7.11 -9.26 1.91
N TYR A 226 7.12 -10.49 1.40
CA TYR A 226 6.23 -11.57 1.83
C TYR A 226 6.55 -12.08 3.24
N GLU A 227 7.83 -12.09 3.62
CA GLU A 227 8.28 -12.45 4.97
C GLU A 227 7.83 -11.43 6.03
N SER A 228 7.58 -10.19 5.61
CA SER A 228 7.19 -9.09 6.50
C SER A 228 5.67 -8.85 6.59
N LEU A 229 4.85 -9.68 5.95
CA LEU A 229 3.39 -9.50 5.93
C LEU A 229 2.72 -9.70 7.29
N PHE A 230 3.40 -10.38 8.21
CA PHE A 230 2.92 -10.63 9.56
C PHE A 230 3.86 -9.99 10.59
N PRO A 231 3.32 -9.42 11.68
CA PRO A 231 4.13 -9.03 12.83
C PRO A 231 4.93 -10.23 13.36
N LYS A 232 6.18 -10.01 13.75
CA LYS A 232 6.96 -11.05 14.44
C LYS A 232 6.22 -11.45 15.72
N GLY A 233 5.87 -12.74 15.86
CA GLY A 233 5.17 -13.29 17.03
C GLY A 233 3.68 -13.57 16.86
N SER A 234 3.14 -13.56 15.64
CA SER A 234 1.75 -13.94 15.34
C SER A 234 1.68 -15.27 14.57
N GLY A 235 2.14 -16.34 15.23
CA GLY A 235 2.09 -17.73 14.76
C GLY A 235 1.50 -18.63 15.83
#